data_AF-A0AAU3RME0-F1
#
_entry.id   AF-A0AAU3RME0-F1
#
_cell.length_a   1.000
_cell.length_b   1.000
_cell.length_c   1.000
_cell.angle_alpha   90.00
_cell.angle_beta   90.00
_cell.angle_gamma   90.00
#
_symmetry.space_group_name_H-M   'P 1'
#
loop_
_entity.id
_entity.type
_entity.pdbx_description
1 polymer ?
#
loop_
_entity_poly.entity_id
_entity_poly.type
_entity_poly.pdbx_seq_one_letter_code
_entity_poly.pdbx_strand_id
1 'polypeptide(L)'
;MTSDFRADQALLTVLGPVYARRHVSTHILLACISKDARVQDFLAPYLLTSHVIRRGVGGMDEEPGKVEVALAEQEGRSLTLSTVGAAALARCKEQPSMTGQRVERSPVDLLVAILDDPSCGAVSYLNGCGVDVVALQQAVRSGRVPDVEDALPPELRSTRDALVGRRRYKPRELGQFWTTLLVKVLPVNAAAHPVLWARLEAGELAGQHRGKVRTDDVLLGMLRTHAVAQAYPHLTRGAKGDYDGGRVLVETGVDHERVRVAMESADLGQDTVPPRELLKDTMAGGTSDLLDRLLSEPGNRSVRLLVALGVEPAVLRRPAGS
;
A
#
# COMPACT_ATOMS: atom_id res chain seq x y z
N MET A 1 1.38 36.61 -2.48
CA MET A 1 0.26 35.79 -3.01
C MET A 1 -0.64 35.39 -1.85
N THR A 2 -1.91 35.78 -1.88
CA THR A 2 -2.95 35.37 -0.93
C THR A 2 -3.73 34.18 -1.50
N SER A 3 -4.02 33.16 -0.69
CA SER A 3 -4.73 31.93 -1.08
C SER A 3 -6.16 31.90 -0.54
N ASP A 4 -7.17 31.99 -1.42
CA ASP A 4 -8.61 31.83 -1.10
C ASP A 4 -9.05 30.35 -1.23
N PHE A 5 -8.22 29.43 -0.76
CA PHE A 5 -8.43 28.01 -1.05
C PHE A 5 -9.15 27.34 0.12
N ARG A 6 -10.30 26.70 -0.11
CA ARG A 6 -10.95 25.84 0.91
C ARG A 6 -10.05 24.68 1.38
N ALA A 7 -9.00 24.36 0.61
CA ALA A 7 -7.95 23.46 1.07
C ALA A 7 -6.83 24.14 1.87
N ASP A 8 -6.85 25.42 2.18
CA ASP A 8 -5.93 26.03 3.15
C ASP A 8 -6.25 25.56 4.57
N GLN A 9 -7.54 25.41 4.90
CA GLN A 9 -7.97 24.72 6.12
C GLN A 9 -7.63 23.22 6.08
N ALA A 10 -7.65 22.59 4.89
CA ALA A 10 -7.28 21.20 4.70
C ALA A 10 -5.77 20.94 4.80
N LEU A 11 -4.98 21.83 4.22
CA LEU A 11 -3.53 21.87 4.30
C LEU A 11 -3.17 22.05 5.77
N LEU A 12 -3.80 22.97 6.51
CA LEU A 12 -3.55 23.14 7.95
C LEU A 12 -4.02 21.97 8.85
N THR A 13 -5.10 21.26 8.50
CA THR A 13 -5.56 20.08 9.28
C THR A 13 -4.82 18.79 8.95
N VAL A 14 -4.31 18.64 7.73
CA VAL A 14 -3.57 17.45 7.27
C VAL A 14 -2.06 17.63 7.46
N LEU A 15 -1.55 18.84 7.28
CA LEU A 15 -0.17 19.25 7.60
C LEU A 15 -0.12 19.67 9.07
N GLY A 16 0.04 18.71 9.99
CA GLY A 16 0.63 19.06 11.28
C GLY A 16 1.96 19.81 11.07
N PRO A 17 2.39 20.69 12.00
CA PRO A 17 3.54 21.59 11.83
C PRO A 17 4.88 20.90 11.48
N VAL A 18 4.96 19.57 11.66
CA VAL A 18 6.13 18.74 11.35
C VAL A 18 6.18 18.30 9.88
N TYR A 19 5.05 18.12 9.21
CA TYR A 19 4.98 17.52 7.87
C TYR A 19 5.10 18.53 6.72
N ALA A 20 4.76 19.80 6.96
CA ALA A 20 4.89 20.88 5.98
C ALA A 20 6.35 21.21 5.57
N ARG A 21 7.36 20.65 6.26
CA ARG A 21 8.75 21.07 6.12
C ARG A 21 9.56 20.38 5.03
N ARG A 22 9.08 19.29 4.39
CA ARG A 22 9.92 18.42 3.55
C ARG A 22 9.45 18.11 2.10
N HIS A 23 8.16 17.90 1.77
CA HIS A 23 7.77 17.41 0.41
C HIS A 23 6.43 17.97 -0.12
N VAL A 24 6.39 19.23 -0.49
CA VAL A 24 5.12 19.98 -0.46
C VAL A 24 4.14 19.61 -1.58
N SER A 25 4.56 19.37 -2.83
CA SER A 25 3.59 19.06 -3.91
C SER A 25 2.83 17.74 -3.67
N THR A 26 3.49 16.69 -3.18
CA THR A 26 2.83 15.41 -2.84
C THR A 26 1.98 15.50 -1.58
N HIS A 27 2.28 16.43 -0.66
CA HIS A 27 1.37 16.75 0.44
C HIS A 27 0.14 17.52 -0.04
N ILE A 28 0.27 18.37 -1.06
CA ILE A 28 -0.89 19.00 -1.71
C ILE A 28 -1.77 17.91 -2.35
N LEU A 29 -1.17 16.94 -3.06
CA LEU A 29 -1.90 15.77 -3.56
C LEU A 29 -2.63 15.00 -2.44
N LEU A 30 -1.95 14.75 -1.31
CA LEU A 30 -2.56 14.12 -0.13
C LEU A 30 -3.74 14.94 0.43
N ALA A 31 -3.61 16.27 0.47
CA ALA A 31 -4.66 17.16 0.92
C ALA A 31 -5.88 17.12 -0.01
N CYS A 32 -5.66 17.10 -1.34
CA CYS A 32 -6.75 16.99 -2.32
C CYS A 32 -7.56 15.71 -2.11
N ILE A 33 -6.88 14.57 -1.97
CA ILE A 33 -7.53 13.26 -1.79
C ILE A 33 -8.28 13.19 -0.46
N SER A 34 -7.73 13.76 0.60
CA SER A 34 -8.32 13.67 1.94
C SER A 34 -9.64 14.44 2.08
N LYS A 35 -10.02 15.27 1.11
CA LYS A 35 -11.15 16.18 1.20
C LYS A 35 -12.16 16.09 0.05
N ASP A 36 -11.78 15.58 -1.11
CA ASP A 36 -12.68 15.53 -2.28
C ASP A 36 -12.86 14.09 -2.77
N ALA A 37 -14.11 13.62 -2.76
CA ALA A 37 -14.48 12.28 -3.22
C ALA A 37 -14.18 12.07 -4.71
N ARG A 38 -14.30 13.11 -5.56
CA ARG A 38 -13.99 12.99 -6.99
C ARG A 38 -12.50 12.78 -7.22
N VAL A 39 -11.65 13.45 -6.44
CA VAL A 39 -10.20 13.20 -6.46
C VAL A 39 -9.90 11.76 -6.02
N GLN A 40 -10.62 11.24 -5.03
CA GLN A 40 -10.50 9.82 -4.64
C GLN A 40 -10.93 8.90 -5.79
N ASP A 41 -12.03 9.20 -6.47
CA ASP A 41 -12.53 8.41 -7.59
C ASP A 41 -11.54 8.36 -8.77
N PHE A 42 -10.90 9.48 -9.11
CA PHE A 42 -9.88 9.51 -10.18
C PHE A 42 -8.64 8.67 -9.86
N LEU A 43 -8.28 8.56 -8.57
CA LEU A 43 -7.06 7.89 -8.13
C LEU A 43 -7.30 6.45 -7.63
N ALA A 44 -8.55 6.10 -7.35
CA ALA A 44 -8.95 4.76 -6.89
C ALA A 44 -8.58 3.63 -7.87
N PRO A 45 -8.69 3.78 -9.20
CA PRO A 45 -8.26 2.76 -10.17
C PRO A 45 -6.78 2.41 -10.05
N TYR A 46 -5.96 3.38 -9.65
CA TYR A 46 -4.51 3.22 -9.44
C TYR A 46 -4.13 2.80 -8.01
N LEU A 47 -5.12 2.47 -7.17
CA LEU A 47 -4.92 2.08 -5.76
C LEU A 47 -4.28 3.15 -4.87
N LEU A 48 -4.32 4.41 -5.30
CA LEU A 48 -3.73 5.54 -4.60
C LEU A 48 -4.72 6.13 -3.59
N THR A 49 -4.86 5.46 -2.45
CA THR A 49 -5.64 5.98 -1.32
C THR A 49 -4.84 7.01 -0.52
N SER A 50 -5.51 7.79 0.33
CA SER A 50 -4.82 8.68 1.31
C SER A 50 -3.78 7.91 2.14
N HIS A 51 -4.04 6.63 2.40
CA HIS A 51 -3.14 5.78 3.16
C HIS A 51 -1.86 5.46 2.38
N VAL A 52 -1.98 5.10 1.09
CA VAL A 52 -0.83 4.81 0.22
C VAL A 52 0.02 6.05 0.00
N ILE A 53 -0.61 7.19 -0.30
CA ILE A 53 0.11 8.44 -0.56
C ILE A 53 0.79 8.95 0.70
N ARG A 54 0.13 8.93 1.85
CA ARG A 54 0.76 9.32 3.12
C ARG A 54 2.02 8.51 3.42
N ARG A 55 2.04 7.21 3.10
CA ARG A 55 3.25 6.36 3.24
C ARG A 55 4.33 6.77 2.23
N GLY A 56 3.97 6.94 0.96
CA GLY A 56 4.91 7.27 -0.11
C GLY A 56 5.60 8.62 0.06
N VAL A 57 4.86 9.62 0.55
CA VAL A 57 5.35 10.99 0.82
C VAL A 57 6.53 11.02 1.81
N GLY A 58 6.56 10.09 2.78
CA GLY A 58 7.62 10.06 3.80
C GLY A 58 9.00 9.62 3.30
N GLY A 59 9.08 9.03 2.10
CA GLY A 59 10.32 8.53 1.50
C GLY A 59 10.74 9.24 0.22
N MET A 60 10.17 10.41 -0.07
CA MET A 60 10.56 11.22 -1.22
C MET A 60 11.75 12.13 -0.88
N ASP A 61 12.46 12.61 -1.90
CA ASP A 61 13.49 13.64 -1.74
C ASP A 61 12.86 15.02 -1.55
N GLU A 62 13.58 15.90 -0.84
CA GLU A 62 13.12 17.27 -0.61
C GLU A 62 13.07 18.05 -1.92
N GLU A 63 11.93 18.69 -2.20
CA GLU A 63 11.80 19.55 -3.39
C GLU A 63 12.61 20.85 -3.19
N PRO A 64 13.23 21.39 -4.26
CA PRO A 64 14.10 22.54 -4.14
C PRO A 64 13.35 23.83 -3.77
N GLY A 65 13.98 24.61 -2.88
CA GLY A 65 13.57 25.95 -2.50
C GLY A 65 12.31 25.99 -1.62
N LYS A 66 12.17 27.06 -0.84
CA LYS A 66 11.02 27.28 0.06
C LYS A 66 10.45 28.68 -0.13
N VAL A 67 9.15 28.77 -0.24
CA VAL A 67 8.39 30.02 -0.46
C VAL A 67 7.27 30.08 0.56
N GLU A 68 7.14 31.21 1.24
CA GLU A 68 5.97 31.46 2.09
C GLU A 68 4.79 31.96 1.25
N VAL A 69 3.66 31.28 1.37
CA VAL A 69 2.40 31.66 0.73
C VAL A 69 1.41 32.05 1.82
N ALA A 70 0.92 33.29 1.75
CA ALA A 70 -0.05 33.81 2.70
C ALA A 70 -1.43 33.19 2.46
N LEU A 71 -2.13 32.84 3.54
CA LEU A 71 -3.51 32.35 3.50
C LEU A 71 -4.45 33.56 3.53
N ALA A 72 -5.40 33.64 2.60
CA ALA A 72 -6.26 34.80 2.44
C ALA A 72 -7.26 34.99 3.60
N GLU A 73 -7.69 33.89 4.24
CA GLU A 73 -8.72 33.93 5.29
C GLU A 73 -8.17 34.03 6.73
N GLN A 74 -6.84 34.04 6.94
CA GLN A 74 -6.25 34.14 8.28
C GLN A 74 -5.05 35.09 8.31
N GLU A 75 -5.27 36.31 8.82
CA GLU A 75 -4.20 37.28 9.06
C GLU A 75 -3.07 36.66 9.90
N GLY A 76 -1.83 36.77 9.41
CA GLY A 76 -0.63 36.28 10.10
C GLY A 76 -0.31 34.79 9.94
N ARG A 77 -1.06 34.03 9.12
CA ARG A 77 -0.73 32.64 8.80
C ARG A 77 -0.22 32.46 7.38
N SER A 78 0.99 31.90 7.26
CA SER A 78 1.60 31.49 5.99
C SER A 78 1.82 29.98 5.97
N LEU A 79 1.79 29.41 4.76
CA LEU A 79 2.27 28.06 4.49
C LEU A 79 3.65 28.17 3.86
N THR A 80 4.63 27.47 4.40
CA THR A 80 5.91 27.26 3.72
C THR A 80 5.73 26.14 2.70
N LEU A 81 5.82 26.50 1.42
CA LEU A 81 5.69 25.57 0.30
C LEU A 81 7.04 25.41 -0.43
N SER A 82 7.20 24.33 -1.19
CA SER A 82 8.28 24.26 -2.18
C SER A 82 8.02 25.29 -3.28
N THR A 83 9.07 25.68 -4.01
CA THR A 83 8.92 26.58 -5.18
C THR A 83 7.91 26.02 -6.19
N VAL A 84 7.99 24.72 -6.43
CA VAL A 84 7.10 23.98 -7.34
C VAL A 84 5.66 23.89 -6.79
N GLY A 85 5.48 23.62 -5.49
CA GLY A 85 4.17 23.62 -4.84
C GLY A 85 3.49 25.00 -4.86
N ALA A 86 4.26 26.07 -4.67
CA ALA A 86 3.76 27.44 -4.79
C ALA A 86 3.36 27.78 -6.23
N ALA A 87 4.15 27.34 -7.21
CA ALA A 87 3.83 27.50 -8.64
C ALA A 87 2.55 26.75 -9.03
N ALA A 88 2.32 25.54 -8.50
CA ALA A 88 1.08 24.78 -8.72
C ALA A 88 -0.14 25.53 -8.16
N LEU A 89 -0.04 26.13 -6.97
CA LEU A 89 -1.12 26.97 -6.42
C LEU A 89 -1.35 28.25 -7.25
N ALA A 90 -0.29 28.89 -7.74
CA ALA A 90 -0.41 30.05 -8.62
C ALA A 90 -1.17 29.68 -9.90
N ARG A 91 -0.74 28.60 -10.56
CA ARG A 91 -1.36 28.06 -11.77
C ARG A 91 -2.82 27.70 -11.54
N CYS A 92 -3.14 27.06 -10.43
CA CYS A 92 -4.52 26.74 -10.06
C CYS A 92 -5.42 28.00 -9.98
N LYS A 93 -4.87 29.15 -9.57
CA LYS A 93 -5.61 30.42 -9.51
C LYS A 93 -5.78 31.09 -10.87
N GLU A 94 -4.86 30.85 -11.79
CA GLU A 94 -4.87 31.46 -13.14
C GLU A 94 -5.70 30.64 -14.14
N GLN A 95 -5.75 29.32 -13.99
CA GLN A 95 -6.47 28.42 -14.91
C GLN A 95 -7.99 28.58 -14.80
N PRO A 96 -8.80 28.26 -15.83
CA PRO A 96 -10.25 28.16 -15.68
C PRO A 96 -10.64 27.09 -14.64
N SER A 97 -11.67 27.34 -13.82
CA SER A 97 -12.18 26.32 -12.90
C SER A 97 -12.93 25.23 -13.67
N MET A 98 -12.67 23.97 -13.31
CA MET A 98 -13.32 22.79 -13.86
C MET A 98 -14.73 22.58 -13.31
N THR A 99 -15.06 23.21 -12.17
CA THR A 99 -16.40 23.12 -11.55
C THR A 99 -17.29 24.31 -11.89
N GLY A 100 -16.81 25.27 -12.70
CA GLY A 100 -17.58 26.42 -13.17
C GLY A 100 -17.87 27.51 -12.12
N GLN A 101 -17.49 27.29 -10.86
CA GLN A 101 -17.60 28.28 -9.79
C GLN A 101 -16.36 29.19 -9.84
N ARG A 102 -16.50 30.38 -10.44
CA ARG A 102 -15.39 31.34 -10.65
C ARG A 102 -14.71 31.84 -9.37
N VAL A 103 -15.37 31.75 -8.21
CA VAL A 103 -14.91 32.40 -6.97
C VAL A 103 -14.17 31.42 -6.05
N GLU A 104 -14.44 30.12 -6.11
CA GLU A 104 -13.82 29.13 -5.22
C GLU A 104 -13.07 28.06 -6.02
N ARG A 105 -11.78 27.88 -5.70
CA ARG A 105 -10.97 26.83 -6.32
C ARG A 105 -11.16 25.50 -5.60
N SER A 106 -11.42 24.45 -6.37
CA SER A 106 -11.68 23.10 -5.87
C SER A 106 -10.39 22.26 -5.79
N PRO A 107 -10.35 21.21 -4.95
CA PRO A 107 -9.25 20.24 -4.96
C PRO A 107 -9.00 19.58 -6.32
N VAL A 108 -10.04 19.46 -7.16
CA VAL A 108 -9.93 18.98 -8.54
C VAL A 108 -9.15 19.98 -9.41
N ASP A 109 -9.40 21.29 -9.26
CA ASP A 109 -8.66 22.32 -9.99
C ASP A 109 -7.16 22.30 -9.65
N LEU A 110 -6.84 22.07 -8.37
CA LEU A 110 -5.46 21.95 -7.92
C LEU A 110 -4.80 20.65 -8.39
N LEU A 111 -5.55 19.55 -8.47
CA LEU A 111 -5.06 18.32 -9.09
C LEU A 111 -4.70 18.57 -10.56
N VAL A 112 -5.54 19.27 -11.33
CA VAL A 112 -5.21 19.65 -12.73
C VAL A 112 -3.94 20.48 -12.78
N ALA A 113 -3.81 21.51 -11.93
CA ALA A 113 -2.64 22.38 -11.91
C ALA A 113 -1.33 21.64 -11.55
N ILE A 114 -1.40 20.58 -10.74
CA ILE A 114 -0.29 19.67 -10.45
C ILE A 114 0.04 18.80 -11.67
N LEU A 115 -0.97 18.18 -12.28
CA LEU A 115 -0.79 17.29 -13.43
C LEU A 115 -0.27 18.02 -14.68
N ASP A 116 -0.52 19.32 -14.78
CA ASP A 116 -0.03 20.17 -15.87
C ASP A 116 1.46 20.50 -15.79
N ASP A 117 2.12 20.17 -14.67
CA ASP A 117 3.52 20.48 -14.44
C ASP A 117 4.34 19.21 -14.23
N PRO A 118 5.03 18.72 -15.27
CA PRO A 118 5.82 17.50 -15.17
C PRO A 118 6.98 17.63 -14.18
N SER A 119 7.37 18.84 -13.78
CA SER A 119 8.41 19.06 -12.77
C SER A 119 7.93 18.88 -11.32
N CYS A 120 6.61 18.77 -11.11
CA CYS A 120 6.05 18.49 -9.79
C CYS A 120 6.49 17.10 -9.28
N GLY A 121 7.01 17.05 -8.05
CA GLY A 121 7.32 15.79 -7.37
C GLY A 121 6.13 14.86 -7.28
N ALA A 122 4.91 15.40 -7.14
CA ALA A 122 3.67 14.64 -7.22
C ALA A 122 3.50 13.89 -8.55
N VAL A 123 3.85 14.50 -9.70
CA VAL A 123 3.80 13.83 -11.02
C VAL A 123 4.84 12.72 -11.09
N SER A 124 6.07 13.00 -10.66
CA SER A 124 7.13 11.98 -10.57
C SER A 124 6.72 10.80 -9.65
N TYR A 125 6.05 11.09 -8.54
CA TYR A 125 5.51 10.08 -7.63
C TYR A 125 4.42 9.24 -8.29
N LEU A 126 3.44 9.87 -8.96
CA LEU A 126 2.37 9.18 -9.69
C LEU A 126 2.94 8.26 -10.79
N ASN A 127 3.88 8.74 -11.59
CA ASN A 127 4.60 7.93 -12.57
C ASN A 127 5.32 6.74 -11.92
N GLY A 128 5.99 6.96 -10.79
CA GLY A 128 6.63 5.91 -10.00
C GLY A 128 5.65 4.90 -9.38
N CYS A 129 4.35 5.23 -9.33
CA CYS A 129 3.27 4.33 -8.97
C CYS A 129 2.66 3.57 -10.17
N GLY A 130 3.15 3.83 -11.39
CA GLY A 130 2.61 3.23 -12.63
C GLY A 130 1.36 3.93 -13.15
N VAL A 131 1.08 5.16 -12.68
CA VAL A 131 -0.02 5.97 -13.20
C VAL A 131 0.39 6.54 -14.56
N ASP A 132 -0.44 6.33 -15.58
CA ASP A 132 -0.37 7.14 -16.80
C ASP A 132 -0.92 8.54 -16.48
N VAL A 133 -0.01 9.47 -16.22
CA VAL A 133 -0.36 10.85 -15.84
C VAL A 133 -1.11 11.57 -16.96
N VAL A 134 -0.85 11.25 -18.23
CA VAL A 134 -1.56 11.86 -19.37
C VAL A 134 -3.00 11.34 -19.42
N ALA A 135 -3.21 10.03 -19.25
CA ALA A 135 -4.55 9.45 -19.16
C ALA A 135 -5.32 9.99 -17.94
N LEU A 136 -4.67 10.11 -16.78
CA LEU A 136 -5.26 10.70 -15.57
C LEU A 136 -5.65 12.16 -15.81
N GLN A 137 -4.80 12.94 -16.47
CA GLN A 137 -5.09 14.34 -16.80
C GLN A 137 -6.30 14.46 -17.72
N GLN A 138 -6.43 13.61 -18.74
CA GLN A 138 -7.59 13.55 -19.63
C GLN A 138 -8.87 13.13 -18.88
N ALA A 139 -8.77 12.16 -17.98
CA ALA A 139 -9.86 11.68 -17.15
C ALA A 139 -10.40 12.79 -16.23
N VAL A 140 -9.50 13.47 -15.49
CA VAL A 140 -9.86 14.60 -14.63
C VAL A 140 -10.52 15.71 -15.44
N ARG A 141 -10.01 16.00 -16.64
CA ARG A 141 -10.58 17.06 -17.50
C ARG A 141 -11.93 16.73 -18.10
N SER A 142 -12.14 15.46 -18.46
CA SER A 142 -13.41 14.99 -19.02
C SER A 142 -14.45 14.68 -17.94
N GLY A 143 -14.06 14.66 -16.67
CA GLY A 143 -14.91 14.23 -15.56
C GLY A 143 -15.22 12.73 -15.55
N ARG A 144 -14.50 11.94 -16.36
CA ARG A 144 -14.69 10.49 -16.47
C ARG A 144 -13.62 9.77 -15.67
N VAL A 145 -14.03 8.89 -14.77
CA VAL A 145 -13.11 8.05 -13.99
C VAL A 145 -12.35 7.12 -14.95
N PRO A 146 -11.03 6.97 -14.82
CA PRO A 146 -10.26 6.01 -15.60
C PRO A 146 -10.80 4.59 -15.41
N ASP A 147 -11.06 3.89 -16.50
CA ASP A 147 -11.35 2.46 -16.47
C ASP A 147 -10.03 1.69 -16.55
N VAL A 148 -9.50 1.30 -15.40
CA VAL A 148 -8.24 0.54 -15.28
C VAL A 148 -8.58 -0.87 -14.87
N GLU A 149 -8.20 -1.84 -15.71
CA GLU A 149 -8.37 -3.24 -15.40
C GLU A 149 -7.51 -3.63 -14.19
N ASP A 150 -8.14 -4.36 -13.28
CA ASP A 150 -7.49 -4.85 -12.08
C ASP A 150 -6.57 -6.03 -12.42
N ALA A 151 -5.26 -5.84 -12.27
CA ALA A 151 -4.25 -6.86 -12.54
C ALA A 151 -4.38 -8.12 -11.66
N LEU A 152 -5.17 -8.07 -10.58
CA LEU A 152 -5.39 -9.20 -9.70
C LEU A 152 -6.73 -9.89 -9.96
N PRO A 153 -6.76 -11.24 -9.87
CA PRO A 153 -8.01 -11.97 -9.90
C PRO A 153 -8.86 -11.68 -8.64
N PRO A 154 -10.19 -11.84 -8.70
CA PRO A 154 -11.12 -11.40 -7.66
C PRO A 154 -10.79 -11.87 -6.24
N GLU A 155 -10.28 -13.08 -6.08
CA GLU A 155 -9.95 -13.72 -4.80
C GLU A 155 -8.81 -13.03 -4.05
N LEU A 156 -7.88 -12.37 -4.77
CA LEU A 156 -6.75 -11.64 -4.19
C LEU A 156 -7.08 -10.18 -3.86
N ARG A 157 -8.20 -9.65 -4.34
CA ARG A 157 -8.62 -8.26 -4.10
C ARG A 157 -8.75 -7.95 -2.61
N SER A 158 -9.21 -8.90 -1.80
CA SER A 158 -9.35 -8.72 -0.35
C SER A 158 -8.00 -8.54 0.37
N THR A 159 -6.94 -9.20 -0.13
CA THR A 159 -5.56 -9.09 0.36
C THR A 159 -4.98 -7.73 -0.03
N ARG A 160 -5.16 -7.30 -1.28
CA ARG A 160 -4.79 -5.97 -1.76
C ARG A 160 -5.53 -4.86 -1.01
N ASP A 161 -6.84 -4.99 -0.81
CA ASP A 161 -7.67 -3.97 -0.17
C ASP A 161 -7.25 -3.70 1.28
N ALA A 162 -6.73 -4.71 1.97
CA ALA A 162 -6.12 -4.54 3.28
C ALA A 162 -4.83 -3.71 3.21
N LEU A 163 -4.00 -3.92 2.18
CA LEU A 163 -2.76 -3.19 1.98
C LEU A 163 -2.99 -1.69 1.70
N VAL A 164 -3.99 -1.37 0.87
CA VAL A 164 -4.32 0.01 0.47
C VAL A 164 -5.24 0.72 1.48
N GLY A 165 -5.59 0.05 2.58
CA GLY A 165 -6.38 0.62 3.68
C GLY A 165 -7.89 0.71 3.41
N ARG A 166 -8.39 0.05 2.36
CA ARG A 166 -9.84 -0.12 2.10
C ARG A 166 -10.47 -1.13 3.06
N ARG A 167 -9.68 -2.09 3.53
CA ARG A 167 -10.05 -3.09 4.53
C ARG A 167 -9.08 -3.04 5.70
N ARG A 168 -9.51 -3.50 6.88
CA ARG A 168 -8.65 -3.68 8.05
C ARG A 168 -8.64 -5.13 8.46
N TYR A 169 -7.45 -5.63 8.82
CA TYR A 169 -7.29 -6.92 9.48
C TYR A 169 -7.96 -6.88 10.86
N LYS A 170 -8.69 -7.95 11.22
CA LYS A 170 -9.32 -8.07 12.53
C LYS A 170 -8.39 -8.85 13.47
N PRO A 171 -8.07 -8.34 14.67
CA PRO A 171 -7.26 -9.09 15.63
C PRO A 171 -8.07 -10.27 16.17
N ARG A 172 -7.56 -11.51 16.06
CA ARG A 172 -8.22 -12.70 16.62
C ARG A 172 -7.46 -13.34 17.78
N GLU A 173 -6.14 -13.15 17.85
CA GLU A 173 -5.33 -13.60 18.99
C GLU A 173 -4.79 -12.41 19.79
N LEU A 174 -4.62 -12.57 21.11
CA LEU A 174 -3.99 -11.54 21.98
C LEU A 174 -2.61 -11.10 21.47
N GLY A 175 -1.83 -12.01 20.87
CA GLY A 175 -0.55 -11.68 20.23
C GLY A 175 -0.71 -10.84 18.96
N GLN A 176 -1.78 -11.06 18.20
CA GLN A 176 -2.13 -10.24 17.02
C GLN A 176 -2.84 -8.93 17.42
N PHE A 177 -3.38 -8.84 18.63
CA PHE A 177 -4.04 -7.64 19.12
C PHE A 177 -3.05 -6.48 19.22
N TRP A 178 -1.87 -6.69 19.80
CA TRP A 178 -0.83 -5.68 19.91
C TRP A 178 -0.26 -5.27 18.54
N THR A 179 -0.12 -6.22 17.62
CA THR A 179 0.38 -5.95 16.27
C THR A 179 -0.65 -5.21 15.44
N THR A 180 -1.93 -5.55 15.59
CA THR A 180 -3.04 -4.82 14.96
C THR A 180 -3.25 -3.46 15.61
N LEU A 181 -2.95 -3.31 16.91
CA LEU A 181 -2.96 -2.02 17.60
C LEU A 181 -1.82 -1.12 17.10
N LEU A 182 -0.62 -1.68 16.88
CA LEU A 182 0.51 -1.00 16.23
C LEU A 182 0.16 -0.58 14.80
N VAL A 183 -0.47 -1.45 14.00
CA VAL A 183 -0.96 -1.10 12.64
C VAL A 183 -2.13 -0.09 12.68
N LYS A 184 -2.92 -0.05 13.76
CA LYS A 184 -4.01 0.93 13.97
C LYS A 184 -3.48 2.31 14.35
N VAL A 185 -2.41 2.39 15.13
CA VAL A 185 -1.87 3.64 15.70
C VAL A 185 -0.73 4.20 14.84
N LEU A 186 0.07 3.34 14.22
CA LEU A 186 1.14 3.70 13.31
C LEU A 186 0.75 3.29 11.88
N PRO A 187 0.97 4.15 10.88
CA PRO A 187 0.80 3.80 9.47
C PRO A 187 1.91 2.84 9.02
N VAL A 188 1.93 1.62 9.58
CA VAL A 188 2.90 0.58 9.23
C VAL A 188 2.58 0.09 7.83
N ASN A 189 3.53 0.24 6.91
CA ASN A 189 3.41 -0.38 5.59
C ASN A 189 3.55 -1.89 5.75
N ALA A 190 2.44 -2.62 5.82
CA ALA A 190 2.49 -4.09 5.91
C ALA A 190 3.29 -4.70 4.75
N ALA A 191 3.26 -4.09 3.56
CA ALA A 191 4.08 -4.55 2.44
C ALA A 191 5.59 -4.33 2.62
N ALA A 192 6.02 -3.45 3.54
CA ALA A 192 7.42 -3.33 3.95
C ALA A 192 7.84 -4.38 4.99
N HIS A 193 6.89 -5.18 5.49
CA HIS A 193 7.12 -6.24 6.47
C HIS A 193 6.44 -7.53 6.00
N PRO A 194 7.00 -8.24 5.01
CA PRO A 194 6.32 -9.33 4.32
C PRO A 194 5.86 -10.47 5.24
N VAL A 195 6.67 -10.79 6.25
CA VAL A 195 6.34 -11.81 7.26
C VAL A 195 5.14 -11.40 8.11
N LEU A 196 5.10 -10.15 8.56
CA LEU A 196 3.95 -9.60 9.28
C LEU A 196 2.69 -9.66 8.40
N TRP A 197 2.80 -9.27 7.14
CA TRP A 197 1.65 -9.28 6.23
C TRP A 197 1.14 -10.70 5.96
N ALA A 198 2.03 -11.66 5.70
CA ALA A 198 1.66 -13.06 5.54
C ALA A 198 0.96 -13.61 6.79
N ARG A 199 1.42 -13.25 7.99
CA ARG A 199 0.80 -13.66 9.26
C ARG A 199 -0.59 -13.04 9.46
N LEU A 200 -0.79 -11.78 9.09
CA LEU A 200 -2.10 -11.13 9.14
C LEU A 200 -3.06 -11.80 8.16
N GLU A 201 -2.60 -12.12 6.96
CA GLU A 201 -3.38 -12.84 5.95
C GLU A 201 -3.75 -14.25 6.41
N ALA A 202 -2.83 -14.99 7.02
CA ALA A 202 -3.10 -16.30 7.63
C ALA A 202 -4.19 -16.24 8.70
N GLY A 203 -4.25 -15.15 9.48
CA GLY A 203 -5.31 -14.92 10.46
C GLY A 203 -6.69 -14.73 9.83
N GLU A 204 -6.76 -14.11 8.65
CA GLU A 204 -8.02 -13.95 7.90
C GLU A 204 -8.46 -15.26 7.25
N LEU A 205 -7.52 -16.02 6.68
CA LEU A 205 -7.76 -17.37 6.17
C LEU A 205 -8.30 -18.29 7.27
N ALA A 206 -7.71 -18.24 8.47
CA ALA A 206 -8.22 -18.94 9.65
C ALA A 206 -9.65 -18.53 10.02
N GLY A 207 -10.00 -17.25 9.84
CA GLY A 207 -11.34 -16.75 10.05
C GLY A 207 -12.38 -17.34 9.09
N GLN A 208 -12.00 -17.68 7.85
CA GLN A 208 -12.90 -18.24 6.85
C GLN A 208 -13.33 -19.67 7.21
N HIS A 209 -12.42 -20.47 7.76
CA HIS A 209 -12.72 -21.82 8.26
C HIS A 209 -13.11 -21.88 9.75
N ARG A 210 -13.28 -20.71 10.40
CA ARG A 210 -13.66 -20.56 11.83
C ARG A 210 -12.70 -21.28 12.80
N GLY A 211 -11.45 -21.45 12.42
CA GLY A 211 -10.44 -22.20 13.17
C GLY A 211 -9.31 -21.33 13.73
N LYS A 212 -8.31 -22.01 14.28
CA LYS A 212 -7.00 -21.43 14.62
C LYS A 212 -6.14 -21.35 13.36
N VAL A 213 -5.13 -20.47 13.37
CA VAL A 213 -4.15 -20.39 12.28
C VAL A 213 -3.36 -21.70 12.20
N ARG A 214 -3.24 -22.24 10.99
CA ARG A 214 -2.47 -23.45 10.65
C ARG A 214 -1.27 -23.09 9.77
N THR A 215 -0.27 -23.97 9.66
CA THR A 215 0.94 -23.67 8.89
C THR A 215 0.70 -23.54 7.38
N ASP A 216 -0.29 -24.24 6.83
CA ASP A 216 -0.76 -24.09 5.45
C ASP A 216 -1.48 -22.75 5.22
N ASP A 217 -2.19 -22.20 6.23
CA ASP A 217 -2.75 -20.85 6.14
C ASP A 217 -1.63 -19.79 6.05
N VAL A 218 -0.48 -20.02 6.72
CA VAL A 218 0.70 -19.13 6.64
C VAL A 218 1.36 -19.21 5.26
N LEU A 219 1.52 -20.42 4.71
CA LEU A 219 2.06 -20.63 3.37
C LEU A 219 1.18 -19.96 2.30
N LEU A 220 -0.14 -20.17 2.37
CA LEU A 220 -1.09 -19.53 1.46
C LEU A 220 -1.09 -18.00 1.64
N GLY A 221 -1.04 -17.51 2.87
CA GLY A 221 -0.90 -16.09 3.17
C GLY A 221 0.33 -15.47 2.51
N MET A 222 1.49 -16.14 2.60
CA MET A 222 2.74 -15.69 1.96
C MET A 222 2.64 -15.63 0.43
N LEU A 223 1.99 -16.60 -0.21
CA LEU A 223 1.81 -16.62 -1.66
C LEU A 223 0.82 -15.54 -2.14
N ARG A 224 -0.28 -15.34 -1.40
CA ARG A 224 -1.25 -14.28 -1.71
C ARG A 224 -0.61 -12.89 -1.59
N THR A 225 0.16 -12.63 -0.54
CA THR A 225 0.84 -11.33 -0.37
C THR A 225 1.94 -11.12 -1.40
N HIS A 226 2.68 -12.17 -1.76
CA HIS A 226 3.64 -12.13 -2.87
C HIS A 226 2.97 -11.83 -4.23
N ALA A 227 1.84 -12.46 -4.55
CA ALA A 227 1.11 -12.17 -5.78
C ALA A 227 0.66 -10.71 -5.87
N VAL A 228 0.14 -10.14 -4.77
CA VAL A 228 -0.20 -8.71 -4.68
C VAL A 228 1.06 -7.83 -4.81
N ALA A 229 2.17 -8.24 -4.19
CA ALA A 229 3.44 -7.53 -4.25
C ALA A 229 4.02 -7.45 -5.68
N GLN A 230 3.85 -8.51 -6.47
CA GLN A 230 4.25 -8.52 -7.89
C GLN A 230 3.33 -7.64 -8.75
N ALA A 231 2.01 -7.69 -8.52
CA ALA A 231 1.06 -6.91 -9.29
C ALA A 231 1.19 -5.39 -9.04
N TYR A 232 1.61 -4.99 -7.83
CA TYR A 232 1.76 -3.56 -7.47
C TYR A 232 3.11 -3.25 -6.83
N PRO A 233 4.21 -3.22 -7.62
CA PRO A 233 5.56 -3.00 -7.10
C PRO A 233 5.76 -1.68 -6.35
N HIS A 234 4.93 -0.68 -6.64
CA HIS A 234 5.01 0.62 -5.97
C HIS A 234 4.59 0.57 -4.50
N LEU A 235 3.80 -0.44 -4.10
CA LEU A 235 3.39 -0.62 -2.70
C LEU A 235 4.47 -1.30 -1.85
N THR A 236 5.43 -1.97 -2.48
CA THR A 236 6.50 -2.76 -1.86
C THR A 236 7.89 -2.14 -2.03
N ARG A 237 7.96 -0.88 -2.48
CA ARG A 237 9.23 -0.15 -2.67
C ARG A 237 10.07 -0.20 -1.38
N GLY A 238 11.31 -0.67 -1.50
CA GLY A 238 12.24 -0.83 -0.38
C GLY A 238 12.24 -2.21 0.29
N ALA A 239 11.28 -3.08 -0.02
CA ALA A 239 11.17 -4.44 0.55
C ALA A 239 11.04 -5.54 -0.53
N LYS A 240 11.34 -5.24 -1.79
CA LYS A 240 11.16 -6.18 -2.92
C LYS A 240 11.94 -7.50 -2.70
N GLY A 241 13.19 -7.42 -2.22
CA GLY A 241 14.01 -8.60 -1.92
C GLY A 241 13.51 -9.42 -0.74
N ASP A 242 12.68 -8.84 0.13
CA ASP A 242 12.12 -9.54 1.28
C ASP A 242 10.98 -10.49 0.89
N TYR A 243 10.55 -10.53 -0.38
CA TYR A 243 9.54 -11.46 -0.92
C TYR A 243 10.13 -12.72 -1.58
N ASP A 244 11.44 -12.95 -1.43
CA ASP A 244 12.15 -14.04 -2.10
C ASP A 244 11.63 -15.46 -1.79
N GLY A 245 11.12 -15.72 -0.58
CA GLY A 245 10.52 -17.02 -0.26
C GLY A 245 9.23 -17.29 -1.04
N GLY A 246 8.43 -16.25 -1.29
CA GLY A 246 7.28 -16.34 -2.18
C GLY A 246 7.69 -16.56 -3.64
N ARG A 247 8.77 -15.89 -4.08
CA ARG A 247 9.33 -16.05 -5.43
C ARG A 247 9.78 -17.49 -5.67
N VAL A 248 10.56 -18.07 -4.76
CA VAL A 248 11.07 -19.44 -4.86
C VAL A 248 9.95 -20.48 -4.98
N LEU A 249 8.86 -20.31 -4.22
CA LEU A 249 7.70 -21.18 -4.34
C LEU A 249 7.04 -21.07 -5.73
N VAL A 250 6.82 -19.87 -6.23
CA VAL A 250 6.22 -19.66 -7.56
C VAL A 250 7.12 -20.21 -8.67
N GLU A 251 8.44 -20.00 -8.58
CA GLU A 251 9.43 -20.54 -9.53
C GLU A 251 9.47 -22.07 -9.53
N THR A 252 9.11 -22.73 -8.43
CA THR A 252 8.94 -24.19 -8.34
C THR A 252 7.54 -24.68 -8.71
N GLY A 253 6.68 -23.78 -9.22
CA GLY A 253 5.33 -24.11 -9.66
C GLY A 253 4.29 -24.14 -8.54
N VAL A 254 4.60 -23.63 -7.34
CA VAL A 254 3.68 -23.51 -6.20
C VAL A 254 3.14 -22.09 -6.13
N ASP A 255 1.99 -21.86 -6.75
CA ASP A 255 1.25 -20.61 -6.63
C ASP A 255 0.11 -20.72 -5.58
N HIS A 256 -0.50 -19.57 -5.28
CA HIS A 256 -1.57 -19.46 -4.30
C HIS A 256 -2.81 -20.31 -4.67
N GLU A 257 -3.10 -20.46 -5.96
CA GLU A 257 -4.29 -21.17 -6.44
C GLU A 257 -4.11 -22.68 -6.32
N ARG A 258 -2.96 -23.20 -6.74
CA ARG A 258 -2.59 -24.62 -6.54
C ARG A 258 -2.59 -25.00 -5.06
N VAL A 259 -2.05 -24.13 -4.21
CA VAL A 259 -2.08 -24.31 -2.75
C VAL A 259 -3.52 -24.35 -2.23
N ARG A 260 -4.36 -23.40 -2.65
CA ARG A 260 -5.78 -23.36 -2.25
C ARG A 260 -6.52 -24.65 -2.64
N VAL A 261 -6.38 -25.08 -3.88
CA VAL A 261 -6.99 -26.32 -4.39
C VAL A 261 -6.50 -27.53 -3.61
N ALA A 262 -5.19 -27.64 -3.37
CA ALA A 262 -4.63 -28.78 -2.63
C ALA A 262 -5.07 -28.80 -1.16
N MET A 263 -5.25 -27.64 -0.51
CA MET A 263 -5.81 -27.56 0.84
C MET A 263 -7.25 -28.05 0.94
N GLU A 264 -8.02 -27.97 -0.15
CA GLU A 264 -9.41 -28.47 -0.21
C GLU A 264 -9.47 -29.98 -0.47
N SER A 265 -8.48 -30.53 -1.19
CA SER A 265 -8.48 -31.93 -1.61
C SER A 265 -7.68 -32.89 -0.71
N ALA A 266 -6.65 -32.39 0.00
CA ALA A 266 -5.73 -33.23 0.76
C ALA A 266 -6.06 -33.25 2.26
N ASP A 267 -6.04 -34.44 2.87
CA ASP A 267 -6.01 -34.54 4.33
C ASP A 267 -4.59 -34.27 4.84
N LEU A 268 -4.37 -33.05 5.29
CA LEU A 268 -3.09 -32.60 5.80
C LEU A 268 -2.92 -32.85 7.30
N GLY A 269 -3.88 -33.46 8.02
CA GLY A 269 -3.77 -33.73 9.46
C GLY A 269 -3.56 -32.48 10.35
N GLN A 270 -3.06 -32.63 11.57
CA GLN A 270 -2.77 -31.47 12.45
C GLN A 270 -1.31 -31.03 12.36
N ASP A 271 -1.03 -29.76 12.64
CA ASP A 271 0.34 -29.29 12.82
C ASP A 271 0.99 -29.99 14.04
N THR A 272 2.20 -30.52 13.86
CA THR A 272 3.02 -31.02 14.98
C THR A 272 3.51 -29.87 15.85
N VAL A 273 3.90 -28.76 15.22
CA VAL A 273 4.31 -27.52 15.89
C VAL A 273 3.40 -26.39 15.40
N PRO A 274 2.64 -25.72 16.28
CA PRO A 274 1.69 -24.70 15.87
C PRO A 274 2.41 -23.47 15.29
N PRO A 275 1.79 -22.72 14.35
CA PRO A 275 2.40 -21.53 13.75
C PRO A 275 2.88 -20.50 14.77
N ARG A 276 2.21 -20.37 15.91
CA ARG A 276 2.61 -19.43 16.96
C ARG A 276 3.99 -19.72 17.53
N GLU A 277 4.39 -20.98 17.60
CA GLU A 277 5.71 -21.39 18.09
C GLU A 277 6.78 -21.17 17.03
N LEU A 278 6.49 -21.49 15.76
CA LEU A 278 7.39 -21.21 14.64
C LEU A 278 7.66 -19.71 14.41
N LEU A 279 6.70 -18.86 14.78
CA LEU A 279 6.72 -17.41 14.53
C LEU A 279 6.90 -16.57 15.80
N LYS A 280 7.36 -17.18 16.90
CA LYS A 280 7.38 -16.57 18.24
C LYS A 280 8.24 -15.29 18.31
N ASP A 281 9.35 -15.24 17.57
CA ASP A 281 10.37 -14.20 17.74
C ASP A 281 10.60 -13.34 16.48
N THR A 282 9.73 -13.43 15.47
CA THR A 282 10.05 -12.93 14.12
C THR A 282 8.85 -12.27 13.46
N MET A 283 8.78 -10.95 13.63
CA MET A 283 7.85 -10.06 12.92
C MET A 283 8.54 -9.27 11.80
N ALA A 284 9.86 -9.31 11.79
CA ALA A 284 10.74 -8.69 10.81
C ALA A 284 11.44 -9.77 9.97
N GLY A 285 12.05 -9.34 8.87
CA GLY A 285 12.78 -10.19 7.95
C GLY A 285 11.99 -10.55 6.69
N GLY A 286 12.64 -11.32 5.83
CA GLY A 286 12.11 -11.76 4.55
C GLY A 286 11.27 -13.03 4.64
N THR A 287 10.47 -13.24 3.61
CA THR A 287 9.71 -14.47 3.39
C THR A 287 10.59 -15.70 3.19
N SER A 288 11.87 -15.55 2.84
CA SER A 288 12.81 -16.68 2.79
C SER A 288 13.03 -17.30 4.16
N ASP A 289 13.23 -16.47 5.20
CA ASP A 289 13.37 -16.97 6.57
C ASP A 289 12.07 -17.60 7.07
N LEU A 290 10.92 -17.03 6.66
CA LEU A 290 9.61 -17.61 6.96
C LEU A 290 9.44 -18.99 6.32
N LEU A 291 9.84 -19.13 5.05
CA LEU A 291 9.81 -20.40 4.34
C LEU A 291 10.71 -21.43 5.03
N ASP A 292 11.97 -21.08 5.36
CA ASP A 292 12.88 -21.99 6.05
C ASP A 292 12.30 -22.51 7.39
N ARG A 293 11.61 -21.64 8.15
CA ARG A 293 10.91 -22.04 9.40
C ARG A 293 9.70 -22.94 9.14
N LEU A 294 8.93 -22.68 8.09
CA LEU A 294 7.82 -23.57 7.72
C LEU A 294 8.32 -24.95 7.29
N LEU A 295 9.53 -25.02 6.74
CA LEU A 295 10.18 -26.25 6.29
C LEU A 295 10.96 -26.97 7.39
N SER A 296 11.20 -26.35 8.56
CA SER A 296 12.01 -26.96 9.63
C SER A 296 11.31 -28.12 10.33
N GLU A 297 9.98 -28.18 10.24
CA GLU A 297 9.13 -29.19 10.88
C GLU A 297 8.42 -30.06 9.84
N PRO A 298 8.99 -31.22 9.45
CA PRO A 298 8.40 -32.10 8.43
C PRO A 298 6.97 -32.59 8.76
N GLY A 299 6.63 -32.61 10.05
CA GLY A 299 5.32 -32.99 10.57
C GLY A 299 4.24 -31.90 10.46
N ASN A 300 4.52 -30.74 9.87
CA ASN A 300 3.54 -29.67 9.72
C ASN A 300 2.75 -29.74 8.42
N ARG A 301 1.56 -29.13 8.44
CA ARG A 301 0.63 -29.09 7.30
C ARG A 301 1.26 -28.42 6.08
N SER A 302 2.03 -27.36 6.26
CA SER A 302 2.77 -26.67 5.18
C SER A 302 3.68 -27.61 4.40
N VAL A 303 4.45 -28.47 5.09
CA VAL A 303 5.37 -29.42 4.44
C VAL A 303 4.60 -30.53 3.74
N ARG A 304 3.59 -31.11 4.40
CA ARG A 304 2.73 -32.14 3.79
C ARG A 304 1.99 -31.61 2.56
N LEU A 305 1.59 -30.34 2.57
CA LEU A 305 0.95 -29.68 1.44
C LEU A 305 1.90 -29.54 0.25
N LEU A 306 3.14 -29.14 0.48
CA LEU A 306 4.17 -29.09 -0.57
C LEU A 306 4.43 -30.48 -1.16
N VAL A 307 4.51 -31.52 -0.32
CA VAL A 307 4.64 -32.91 -0.76
C VAL A 307 3.42 -33.35 -1.59
N ALA A 308 2.20 -33.02 -1.16
CA ALA A 308 0.98 -33.32 -1.90
C ALA A 308 0.92 -32.62 -3.27
N LEU A 309 1.59 -31.47 -3.40
CA LEU A 309 1.77 -30.74 -4.67
C LEU A 309 2.91 -31.29 -5.53
N GLY A 310 3.61 -32.34 -5.10
CA GLY A 310 4.72 -32.95 -5.81
C GLY A 310 6.04 -32.18 -5.68
N VAL A 311 6.16 -31.31 -4.68
CA VAL A 311 7.36 -30.50 -4.44
C VAL A 311 8.16 -31.08 -3.29
N GLU A 312 9.44 -31.37 -3.54
CA GLU A 312 10.36 -31.83 -2.51
C GLU A 312 10.78 -30.67 -1.60
N PRO A 313 10.45 -30.69 -0.29
CA PRO A 313 10.74 -29.59 0.64
C PRO A 313 12.22 -29.23 0.75
N ALA A 314 13.12 -30.19 0.49
CA ALA A 314 14.57 -30.00 0.55
C ALA A 314 15.07 -29.03 -0.53
N VAL A 315 14.45 -28.99 -1.70
CA VAL A 315 14.83 -28.13 -2.84
C VAL A 315 14.51 -26.66 -2.56
N LEU A 316 13.58 -26.39 -1.64
CA LEU A 316 13.15 -25.03 -1.28
C LEU A 316 14.00 -24.39 -0.18
N ARG A 317 14.85 -25.18 0.52
CA ARG A 317 15.71 -24.66 1.59
C ARG A 317 16.89 -23.91 1.01
N ARG A 318 17.25 -22.78 1.62
CA ARG A 318 18.49 -22.10 1.27
C ARG A 318 19.72 -22.98 1.64
N PRO A 319 20.82 -22.89 0.87
CA PRO A 319 22.08 -23.51 1.27
C PRO A 319 22.51 -22.98 2.64
N ALA A 320 22.99 -23.86 3.53
CA ALA A 320 23.52 -23.43 4.81
C ALA A 320 24.73 -22.50 4.59
N GLY A 321 24.59 -21.22 4.95
CA GLY A 321 25.68 -20.22 4.90
C GLY A 321 25.48 -19.02 3.97
N SER A 322 24.28 -18.81 3.41
CA SER A 322 23.92 -17.60 2.65
C SER A 322 23.50 -16.42 3.52
#